data_AF-A0A832D6S9-F1
#
_entry.id   AF-A0A832D6S9-F1
#
_cell.length_a   1.000
_cell.length_b   1.000
_cell.length_c   1.000
_cell.angle_alpha   90.00
_cell.angle_beta   90.00
_cell.angle_gamma   90.00
#
_symmetry.space_group_name_H-M   'P 1'
#
loop_
_entity.id
_entity.type
_entity.pdbx_description
1 polymer ?
#
loop_
_entity_poly.entity_id
_entity_poly.type
_entity_poly.pdbx_seq_one_letter_code
_entity_poly.pdbx_strand_id
1 'polypeptide(L)' 'MPIFRKAKQFKSAAWARQVGLYPYFRTISSAQDTEVIINGKKVLMLGS' A
#
# COMPACT_ATOMS: atom_id res chain seq x y z
N MET A 1 12.85 17.52 20.18
CA MET A 1 13.60 17.73 18.91
C MET A 1 12.67 18.23 17.80
N PRO A 2 12.79 19.50 17.38
CA PRO A 2 11.94 20.12 16.35
C PRO A 2 12.01 19.44 14.96
N ILE A 3 13.14 18.81 14.63
CA ILE A 3 13.41 18.21 13.30
C ILE A 3 12.39 17.14 12.89
N PHE A 4 11.81 16.42 13.85
CA PHE A 4 10.82 15.36 13.56
C PHE A 4 9.37 15.86 13.52
N ARG A 5 9.11 17.17 13.68
CA ARG A 5 7.75 17.71 13.78
C ARG A 5 6.87 17.30 12.59
N LYS A 6 7.37 17.46 11.36
CA LYS A 6 6.64 17.11 10.13
C LYS A 6 6.28 15.62 10.06
N ALA A 7 7.24 14.74 10.36
CA ALA A 7 7.02 13.30 10.35
C ALA A 7 5.96 12.88 11.39
N LYS A 8 6.01 13.44 12.60
CA LYS A 8 5.05 13.13 13.67
C LYS A 8 3.63 13.62 13.34
N GLN A 9 3.52 14.74 12.64
CA GLN A 9 2.25 15.36 12.22
C GLN A 9 1.63 14.70 10.98
N PHE A 10 2.39 13.95 10.20
CA PHE A 10 1.84 13.25 9.04
C PHE A 10 0.93 12.09 9.47
N LYS A 11 -0.39 12.22 9.25
CA LYS A 11 -1.40 11.22 9.63
C LYS A 11 -2.18 10.63 8.46
N SER A 12 -2.03 11.17 7.24
CA SER A 12 -2.85 10.76 6.08
C SER A 12 -2.74 9.26 5.76
N ALA A 13 -1.53 8.68 5.85
CA ALA A 13 -1.33 7.25 5.65
C ALA A 13 -2.01 6.40 6.74
N ALA A 14 -1.94 6.83 8.01
CA ALA A 14 -2.59 6.13 9.11
C ALA A 14 -4.11 6.18 8.96
N TRP A 15 -4.66 7.35 8.62
CA TRP A 15 -6.08 7.51 8.33
C TRP A 15 -6.54 6.61 7.16
N ALA A 16 -5.80 6.61 6.05
CA ALA A 16 -6.11 5.75 4.89
C ALA A 16 -6.10 4.26 5.24
N ARG A 17 -5.18 3.80 6.11
CA ARG A 17 -5.19 2.40 6.61
C ARG A 17 -6.42 2.12 7.45
N GLN A 18 -6.80 3.04 8.33
CA GLN A 18 -7.97 2.90 9.21
C GLN A 18 -9.28 2.78 8.44
N VAL A 19 -9.44 3.53 7.34
CA VAL A 19 -10.64 3.47 6.50
C VAL A 19 -10.56 2.44 5.36
N GLY A 20 -9.51 1.61 5.33
CA GLY A 20 -9.34 0.55 4.32
C GLY A 20 -8.94 1.03 2.91
N LEU A 21 -8.52 2.29 2.76
CA LEU A 21 -8.18 2.91 1.48
C LEU A 21 -6.68 2.96 1.18
N TYR A 22 -5.82 2.36 2.02
CA TYR A 22 -4.37 2.39 1.82
C TYR A 22 -3.92 1.43 0.69
N PRO A 23 -3.44 1.92 -0.47
CA PRO A 23 -3.20 1.07 -1.65
C PRO A 23 -1.75 0.58 -1.77
N TYR A 24 -0.84 1.04 -0.91
CA TYR A 24 0.59 0.77 -1.01
C TYR A 24 0.99 -0.52 -0.29
N PHE A 25 2.09 -1.11 -0.75
CA PHE A 25 2.71 -2.30 -0.16
C PHE A 25 1.75 -3.50 -0.03
N ARG A 26 0.86 -3.66 -1.02
CA ARG A 26 0.06 -4.89 -1.13
C ARG A 26 0.98 -6.06 -1.45
N THR A 27 0.93 -7.11 -0.64
CA THR A 27 1.73 -8.31 -0.85
C THR A 27 1.24 -9.04 -2.08
N ILE A 28 2.15 -9.23 -3.04
CA ILE A 28 1.95 -10.10 -4.19
C ILE A 28 2.60 -11.44 -3.85
N SER A 29 1.84 -12.54 -3.99
CA SER A 29 2.31 -13.90 -3.67
C SER A 29 2.65 -14.72 -4.91
N SER A 30 2.69 -14.09 -6.08
CA SER A 30 3.07 -14.69 -7.36
C SER A 30 4.32 -14.02 -7.93
N ALA A 31 4.88 -14.58 -9.01
CA ALA A 31 5.86 -13.88 -9.82
C ALA A 31 5.26 -12.61 -10.44
N GLN A 32 6.13 -11.70 -10.87
CA GLN A 32 5.74 -10.50 -11.62
C GLN A 32 5.35 -10.89 -13.04
N ASP A 33 4.11 -10.59 -13.42
CA ASP A 33 3.53 -10.83 -14.74
C ASP A 33 2.34 -9.87 -14.95
N THR A 34 1.68 -9.98 -16.10
CA THR A 34 0.45 -9.27 -16.47
C THR A 34 -0.66 -9.50 -15.45
N GLU A 35 -0.70 -10.68 -14.82
CA GLU A 35 -1.64 -11.00 -13.75
C GLU A 35 -0.88 -11.47 -12.51
N VAL A 36 -1.29 -10.99 -11.34
CA VAL A 36 -0.65 -11.30 -10.06
C VAL A 36 -1.67 -11.80 -9.03
N ILE A 37 -1.20 -12.51 -8.01
CA ILE A 37 -2.05 -12.95 -6.90
C ILE A 37 -1.92 -11.95 -5.74
N ILE A 38 -3.03 -11.30 -5.38
CA ILE A 38 -3.17 -10.41 -4.22
C ILE A 38 -4.31 -10.93 -3.35
N ASN A 39 -4.04 -11.18 -2.07
CA ASN A 39 -5.02 -11.74 -1.11
C ASN A 39 -5.72 -13.01 -1.66
N GLY A 40 -4.97 -13.89 -2.33
CA GLY A 40 -5.50 -15.13 -2.92
C GLY A 40 -6.37 -14.95 -4.16
N LYS A 41 -6.53 -13.71 -4.66
CA LYS A 41 -7.30 -13.41 -5.87
C LYS A 41 -6.35 -13.06 -7.03
N LYS A 42 -6.70 -13.52 -8.23
CA LYS A 42 -6.02 -13.13 -9.47
C LYS A 42 -6.42 -11.71 -9.85
N VAL A 43 -5.44 -10.84 -10.08
CA VAL A 43 -5.62 -9.41 -10.36
C VAL A 43 -4.76 -9.04 -11.57
N LEU A 44 -5.33 -8.31 -12.52
CA LEU A 44 -4.60 -7.74 -13.65
C LEU A 44 -3.70 -6.59 -13.16
N MET A 45 -2.40 -6.69 -13.42
CA MET A 45 -1.39 -5.72 -12.99
C MET A 45 -1.20 -4.65 -14.08
N LEU A 46 -1.75 -3.46 -13.84
CA LEU A 46 -1.67 -2.31 -14.76
C LEU A 46 -0.66 -1.25 -14.31
N GLY A 47 0.26 -1.58 -13.41
CA GLY A 47 1.21 -0.64 -12.80
C GLY A 47 2.58 -1.25 -12.54
N SER A 48 3.03 -2.15 -13.43
CA SER A 48 4.36 -2.79 -13.38
C SER A 48 5.50 -1.77 -13.47
#